data_AF-A0A401IW91-F1
#
_entry.id   AF-A0A401IW91-F1
#
_cell.length_a   1.000
_cell.length_b   1.000
_cell.length_c   1.000
_cell.angle_alpha   90.00
_cell.angle_beta   90.00
_cell.angle_gamma   90.00
#
_symmetry.space_group_name_H-M   'P 1'
#
loop_
_entity.id
_entity.type
_entity.pdbx_description
1 polymer ?
#
loop_
_entity_poly.entity_id
_entity_poly.type
_entity_poly.pdbx_seq_one_letter_code
_entity_poly.pdbx_strand_id
1 'polypeptide(L)' 'MNEAWKKTSLAVESTKEDGKTKKRSFNNIAQGATDEQLVSFGQVIAQLTGEATDQVTVNVTSVLA' A
#
# COMPACT_ATOMS: atom_id res chain seq x y z
N MET A 1 -20.87 -1.10 21.29
CA MET A 1 -19.52 -0.53 21.12
C MET A 1 -19.44 0.01 19.71
N ASN A 2 -19.07 1.27 19.56
CA ASN A 2 -18.92 1.89 18.25
C ASN A 2 -17.59 1.39 17.66
N GLU A 3 -17.64 0.44 16.74
CA GLU A 3 -16.45 -0.05 16.05
C GLU A 3 -15.92 1.09 15.18
N ALA A 4 -14.88 1.79 15.65
CA ALA A 4 -14.18 2.77 14.84
C ALA A 4 -13.55 2.05 13.66
N TRP A 5 -14.22 2.09 12.51
CA TRP A 5 -13.68 1.54 11.27
C TRP A 5 -12.45 2.35 10.85
N LYS A 6 -11.30 1.67 10.82
CA LYS A 6 -10.07 2.22 10.26
C LYS A 6 -10.02 1.88 8.79
N LYS A 7 -10.23 2.89 7.93
CA LYS A 7 -9.96 2.75 6.50
C LYS A 7 -8.45 2.67 6.32
N THR A 8 -7.96 1.49 5.96
CA THR A 8 -6.55 1.27 5.65
C THR A 8 -6.37 1.21 4.14
N SER A 9 -5.44 2.01 3.63
CA SER A 9 -5.05 2.02 2.22
C SER A 9 -3.53 1.93 2.10
N LEU A 10 -3.06 1.37 1.00
CA LEU A 10 -1.65 1.21 0.69
C LEU A 10 -1.34 1.96 -0.60
N ALA A 11 -0.32 2.80 -0.56
CA ALA A 11 0.26 3.38 -1.76
C ALA A 11 1.62 2.74 -2.02
N VAL A 12 1.77 2.14 -3.20
CA VAL A 12 3.05 1.62 -3.70
C VAL A 12 3.53 2.57 -4.78
N GLU A 13 4.71 3.14 -4.60
CA GLU A 13 5.39 3.96 -5.59
C GLU A 13 6.54 3.17 -6.21
N SER A 14 6.57 3.19 -7.54
CA SER A 14 7.56 2.45 -8.31
C SER A 14 8.16 3.33 -9.41
N THR A 15 9.45 3.21 -9.64
CA THR A 15 10.15 3.89 -10.73
C THR A 15 10.26 2.96 -11.94
N LYS A 16 9.85 3.47 -13.10
CA LYS A 16 10.01 2.79 -14.38
C LYS A 16 11.41 3.00 -14.94
N GLU A 17 11.80 2.15 -15.89
CA GLU A 17 13.06 2.30 -16.63
C GLU A 17 13.21 3.66 -17.33
N ASP A 18 12.10 4.32 -17.69
CA ASP A 18 12.09 5.67 -18.29
C ASP A 18 12.24 6.81 -17.26
N GLY A 19 12.50 6.47 -15.99
CA GLY A 19 12.66 7.41 -14.89
C GLY A 19 11.34 8.01 -14.38
N LYS A 20 10.18 7.63 -14.93
CA LYS A 20 8.89 8.10 -14.42
C LYS A 20 8.47 7.30 -13.19
N THR A 21 7.98 7.99 -12.18
CA THR A 21 7.35 7.35 -11.03
C THR A 21 5.90 7.01 -11.33
N LYS A 22 5.44 5.89 -10.79
CA LYS A 22 4.07 5.42 -10.87
C LYS A 22 3.57 5.06 -9.48
N LYS A 23 2.54 5.76 -9.05
CA LYS A 23 1.85 5.51 -7.78
C LYS A 23 0.63 4.63 -8.00
N ARG A 24 0.56 3.52 -7.27
CA ARG A 24 -0.58 2.60 -7.23
C ARG A 24 -1.21 2.63 -5.84
N SER A 25 -2.50 2.95 -5.77
CA SER A 25 -3.24 2.99 -4.51
C SER A 25 -4.17 1.77 -4.41
N PHE A 26 -4.06 1.04 -3.32
CA PHE A 26 -4.89 -0.10 -2.97
C PHE A 26 -5.76 0.28 -1.77
N ASN A 27 -7.06 0.18 -1.95
CA ASN A 27 -8.05 0.46 -0.90
C ASN A 27 -8.49 -0.86 -0.23
N ASN A 28 -9.10 -0.75 0.95
CA ASN A 28 -9.62 -1.89 1.72
C ASN A 28 -8.55 -2.89 2.16
N ILE A 29 -7.38 -2.38 2.55
CA ILE A 29 -6.34 -3.20 3.18
C ILE A 29 -6.90 -3.73 4.51
N ALA A 30 -6.66 -5.01 4.79
CA ALA A 30 -7.09 -5.63 6.02
C ALA A 30 -6.52 -4.86 7.23
N GLN A 31 -7.37 -4.53 8.20
CA GLN A 31 -6.99 -3.72 9.36
C GLN A 31 -5.88 -4.35 10.22
N GLY A 32 -5.73 -5.67 10.15
CA GLY A 32 -4.67 -6.43 10.82
C GLY A 32 -3.46 -6.76 9.95
N ALA A 33 -3.33 -6.15 8.76
CA ALA A 33 -2.16 -6.36 7.91
C ALA A 33 -0.89 -5.86 8.63
N THR A 34 0.07 -6.76 8.77
CA THR A 34 1.37 -6.47 9.38
C THR A 34 2.29 -5.75 8.40
N ASP A 35 3.28 -5.02 8.91
CA ASP A 35 4.28 -4.35 8.08
C ASP A 35 4.97 -5.31 7.11
N GLU A 36 5.28 -6.54 7.56
CA GLU A 36 5.90 -7.59 6.74
C GLU A 36 5.00 -8.04 5.57
N GLN A 37 3.69 -8.15 5.81
CA GLN A 37 2.72 -8.46 4.74
C GLN A 37 2.62 -7.32 3.73
N LEU A 38 2.69 -6.07 4.18
CA LEU A 38 2.62 -4.89 3.31
C LEU A 38 3.89 -4.73 2.47
N VAL A 39 5.07 -4.99 3.06
CA VAL A 39 6.35 -5.04 2.33
C VAL A 39 6.34 -6.18 1.31
N SER A 40 5.91 -7.38 1.71
CA SER A 40 5.81 -8.53 0.81
C SER A 40 4.86 -8.25 -0.36
N PHE A 41 3.73 -7.59 -0.09
CA PHE A 41 2.80 -7.16 -1.14
C PHE A 41 3.46 -6.16 -2.11
N GLY A 42 4.20 -5.17 -1.61
CA GLY A 42 4.98 -4.25 -2.45
C GLY A 42 5.99 -4.99 -3.34
N GLN A 43 6.70 -5.98 -2.81
CA GLN A 43 7.64 -6.82 -3.57
C GLN A 43 6.94 -7.63 -4.66
N VAL A 44 5.77 -8.21 -4.38
CA VAL A 44 4.96 -8.91 -5.39
C VAL A 44 4.56 -7.96 -6.51
N ILE A 45 4.13 -6.74 -6.19
CA ILE A 45 3.81 -5.73 -7.21
C ILE A 45 5.05 -5.43 -8.06
N ALA A 46 6.22 -5.21 -7.43
CA ALA A 46 7.48 -4.97 -8.14
C ALA A 46 7.79 -6.08 -9.16
N GLN A 47 7.70 -7.34 -8.72
CA GLN A 47 7.95 -8.51 -9.55
C GLN A 47 6.96 -8.62 -10.71
N LEU A 48 5.67 -8.41 -10.46
CA LEU A 48 4.63 -8.52 -11.48
C LEU A 48 4.67 -7.38 -12.50
N THR A 49 5.18 -6.22 -12.12
CA THR A 49 5.26 -5.05 -13.03
C THR A 49 6.63 -4.87 -13.67
N GLY A 50 7.65 -5.58 -13.19
CA GLY A 50 9.05 -5.33 -13.60
C GLY A 50 9.54 -3.93 -13.22
N GLU A 51 8.90 -3.28 -12.24
CA GLU A 51 9.25 -1.93 -11.80
C GLU A 51 9.86 -2.03 -10.40
N ALA A 52 10.93 -1.29 -10.12
CA ALA A 52 11.49 -1.24 -8.77
C ALA A 52 10.48 -0.55 -7.84
N THR A 53 10.19 -1.16 -6.69
CA THR A 53 9.37 -0.50 -5.66
C THR A 53 10.28 0.34 -4.78
N ASP A 54 10.07 1.65 -4.81
CA ASP A 54 10.90 2.61 -4.09
C ASP A 54 10.31 2.93 -2.72
N GLN A 55 8.98 2.96 -2.64
CA GLN A 55 8.28 3.33 -1.41
C GLN A 55 6.95 2.59 -1.26
N VAL A 56 6.70 2.12 -0.04
CA VAL A 56 5.42 1.55 0.39
C VAL A 56 4.89 2.42 1.53
N THR A 57 3.74 3.07 1.33
CA THR A 57 3.14 3.98 2.30
C THR A 57 1.78 3.45 2.75
N VAL A 58 1.61 3.30 4.05
CA VAL A 58 0.35 2.85 4.66
C VAL A 58 -0.41 4.06 5.19
N ASN A 59 -1.63 4.26 4.69
CA ASN A 59 -2.51 5.34 5.12
C ASN A 59 -3.63 4.74 5.95
N VAL A 60 -3.68 5.11 7.23
CA VAL A 60 -4.75 4.71 8.17
C VAL A 60 -5.59 5.93 8.50
N THR A 61 -6.84 5.96 8.02
CA THR A 61 -7.81 6.99 8.40
C THR A 61 -8.80 6.41 9.39
N SER A 62 -8.87 6.99 10.58
CA SER A 62 -9.87 6.63 11.58
C SER A 62 -11.14 7.43 11.31
N VAL A 63 -12.27 6.76 11.07
CA VAL A 63 -13.58 7.43 11.07
C VAL A 63 -14.21 7.19 12.44
N LEU A 64 -14.36 8.26 13.22
CA LEU A 64 -15.23 8.23 14.41
C LEU A 64 -16.67 8.19 13.90
N ALA A 65 -17.36 7.10 14.18
CA ALA A 65 -18.79 6.96 13.91
C ALA A 65 -19.64 7.69 14.96
#